data_AF-A0A968HLL8-F1
#
_entry.id   AF-A0A968HLL8-F1
#
_cell.length_a   1.000
_cell.length_b   1.000
_cell.length_c   1.000
_cell.angle_alpha   90.00
_cell.angle_beta   90.00
_cell.angle_gamma   90.00
#
_symmetry.space_group_name_H-M   'P 1'
#
loop_
_entity.id
_entity.type
_entity.pdbx_description
1 polymer ?
#
loop_
_entity_poly.entity_id
_entity_poly.type
_entity_poly.pdbx_seq_one_letter_code
_entity_poly.pdbx_strand_id
1 'polypeptide(L)'
;MQLHAWMLMSNHYHLVVTDTQGRLPEFARLLNSLVARALNFYYKRKESFWKPGSYSAVQLCSKSAILDKIAYTLANPVVAGLVPWVSHWKGAHSFRMDFDTERRALWPAFLSGFRKSMPEAEMLRLVTPPSYSTAAELLAALDEELDARAKVVQAQFKAERRRFLGMDAVWAQSWTDSPSVEERSSGISPRFAAKDPGILRRAIREWRAWLSAYRLALAAFREGTRDAEFPAGTYLMKVRFDVVVATQ
;
A
#
# COMPACT_ATOMS: atom_id res chain seq x y z
N MET A 1 11.07 -5.29 -5.08
CA MET A 1 9.96 -4.35 -4.81
C MET A 1 10.50 -2.96 -5.01
N GLN A 2 9.87 -2.17 -5.88
CA GLN A 2 10.19 -0.75 -6.05
C GLN A 2 9.14 0.08 -5.32
N LEU A 3 9.55 1.06 -4.53
CA LEU A 3 8.65 1.92 -3.75
C LEU A 3 8.43 3.24 -4.47
N HIS A 4 7.19 3.68 -4.59
CA HIS A 4 6.83 4.93 -5.28
C HIS A 4 6.26 5.96 -4.32
N ALA A 5 5.46 5.55 -3.34
CA ALA A 5 4.92 6.42 -2.31
C ALA A 5 4.53 5.63 -1.07
N TRP A 6 4.54 6.30 0.08
CA TRP A 6 4.08 5.71 1.33
C TRP A 6 3.54 6.77 2.30
N MET A 7 2.59 6.35 3.14
CA MET A 7 2.00 7.16 4.20
C MET A 7 1.69 6.26 5.38
N LEU A 8 2.30 6.55 6.54
CA LEU A 8 1.92 5.92 7.80
C LEU A 8 0.90 6.80 8.50
N MET A 9 -0.27 6.21 8.75
CA MET A 9 -1.32 6.77 9.59
C MET A 9 -1.18 6.22 11.01
N SER A 10 -1.99 6.71 11.95
CA SER A 10 -1.97 6.23 13.34
C SER A 10 -2.45 4.78 13.50
N ASN A 11 -3.27 4.27 12.59
CA ASN A 11 -3.92 2.95 12.69
C ASN A 11 -3.76 2.06 11.44
N HIS A 12 -3.15 2.55 10.36
CA HIS A 12 -2.87 1.78 9.15
C HIS A 12 -1.77 2.47 8.32
N TYR A 13 -1.39 1.88 7.20
CA TYR A 13 -0.46 2.50 6.26
C TYR A 13 -0.93 2.29 4.81
N HIS A 14 -0.47 3.15 3.92
CA HIS A 14 -0.65 3.04 2.47
C HIS A 14 0.71 2.97 1.79
N LEU A 15 0.85 2.07 0.80
CA LEU A 15 2.03 1.97 -0.05
C LEU A 15 1.61 1.97 -1.52
N VAL A 16 2.43 2.58 -2.36
CA VAL A 16 2.39 2.40 -3.82
C VAL A 16 3.71 1.76 -4.24
N VAL A 17 3.64 0.56 -4.81
CA VAL A 17 4.82 -0.25 -5.14
C VAL A 17 4.69 -0.94 -6.50
N THR A 18 5.83 -1.22 -7.13
CA THR A 18 5.93 -2.14 -8.26
C THR A 18 6.62 -3.42 -7.82
N ASP A 19 5.92 -4.54 -8.00
CA ASP A 19 6.42 -5.87 -7.74
C ASP A 19 7.13 -6.44 -8.97
N THR A 20 8.42 -6.13 -9.09
CA THR A 20 9.25 -6.53 -10.24
C THR A 20 9.56 -8.03 -10.31
N GLN A 21 9.21 -8.80 -9.28
CA GLN A 21 9.58 -10.22 -9.18
C GLN A 21 8.39 -11.14 -8.82
N GLY A 22 7.16 -10.60 -8.77
CA GLY A 22 5.98 -11.39 -8.39
C GLY A 22 5.98 -11.89 -6.95
N ARG A 23 6.63 -11.17 -6.02
CA ARG A 23 6.79 -11.54 -4.59
C ARG A 23 6.01 -10.65 -3.63
N LEU A 24 4.98 -9.95 -4.08
CA LEU A 24 4.14 -9.08 -3.24
C LEU A 24 3.60 -9.78 -1.98
N PRO A 25 3.11 -11.04 -2.02
CA PRO A 25 2.66 -11.73 -0.81
C PRO A 25 3.78 -11.94 0.21
N GLU A 26 4.99 -12.26 -0.24
CA GLU A 26 6.16 -12.41 0.62
C GLU A 26 6.56 -11.07 1.25
N PHE A 27 6.64 -10.02 0.44
CA PHE A 27 6.96 -8.67 0.88
C PHE A 27 5.97 -8.18 1.94
N ALA A 28 4.67 -8.28 1.66
CA ALA A 28 3.62 -7.86 2.59
C ALA A 28 3.68 -8.66 3.91
N ARG A 29 3.89 -9.97 3.84
CA ARG A 29 4.08 -10.83 5.01
C ARG A 29 5.27 -10.38 5.85
N LEU A 30 6.42 -10.14 5.22
CA LEU A 30 7.64 -9.72 5.92
C LEU A 30 7.46 -8.35 6.57
N LEU A 31 6.99 -7.36 5.81
CA LEU A 31 6.76 -6.01 6.31
C LEU A 31 5.80 -6.01 7.50
N ASN A 32 4.62 -6.63 7.35
CA ASN A 32 3.63 -6.70 8.41
C ASN A 32 4.14 -7.46 9.65
N SER A 33 4.91 -8.53 9.45
CA SER A 33 5.52 -9.27 10.54
C SER A 33 6.52 -8.41 11.30
N LEU A 34 7.38 -7.66 10.62
CA LEU A 34 8.38 -6.79 11.24
C LEU A 34 7.72 -5.65 12.03
N VAL A 35 6.72 -4.99 11.45
CA VAL A 35 5.98 -3.91 12.13
C VAL A 35 5.24 -4.43 13.35
N ALA A 36 4.49 -5.54 13.21
CA ALA A 36 3.74 -6.14 14.32
C ALA A 36 4.67 -6.52 15.47
N ARG A 37 5.79 -7.17 15.15
CA ARG A 37 6.83 -7.55 16.10
C ARG A 37 7.44 -6.36 16.82
N ALA A 38 7.81 -5.31 16.07
CA ALA A 38 8.42 -4.12 16.62
C ALA A 38 7.47 -3.36 17.55
N LEU A 39 6.22 -3.17 17.14
CA LEU A 39 5.22 -2.43 17.92
C LEU A 39 4.69 -3.24 19.10
N ASN A 40 4.52 -4.56 18.97
CA ASN A 40 4.20 -5.40 20.14
C ASN A 40 5.33 -5.37 21.17
N PHE A 41 6.59 -5.38 20.74
CA PHE A 41 7.72 -5.21 21.65
C PHE A 41 7.69 -3.84 22.35
N TYR A 42 7.53 -2.76 21.58
CA TYR A 42 7.50 -1.39 22.09
C TYR A 42 6.36 -1.17 23.11
N TYR A 43 5.14 -1.59 22.76
CA TYR A 43 3.95 -1.44 23.61
C TYR A 43 3.78 -2.56 24.64
N LYS A 44 4.74 -3.50 24.75
CA LYS A 44 4.68 -4.68 25.64
C LYS A 44 3.40 -5.51 25.46
N ARG A 45 2.89 -5.58 24.22
CA ARG A 45 1.71 -6.37 23.85
C ARG A 45 2.10 -7.79 23.46
N LYS A 46 1.10 -8.66 23.52
CA LYS A 46 1.11 -10.00 22.92
C LYS A 46 -0.04 -10.10 21.91
N GLU A 47 -0.13 -11.23 21.21
CA GLU A 47 -1.19 -11.53 20.22
C GLU A 47 -1.13 -10.72 18.92
N SER A 48 -2.23 -10.78 18.14
CA SER A 48 -2.32 -10.15 16.83
C SER A 48 -2.23 -8.63 16.92
N PHE A 49 -1.35 -8.05 16.12
CA PHE A 49 -1.26 -6.60 15.96
C PHE A 49 -2.20 -6.09 14.86
N TRP A 50 -2.26 -6.80 13.74
CA TRP A 50 -3.10 -6.45 12.60
C TRP A 50 -4.49 -7.07 12.73
N LYS A 51 -5.47 -6.43 12.09
CA LYS A 51 -6.79 -7.03 11.87
C LYS A 51 -6.63 -8.39 11.18
N PRO A 52 -7.32 -9.46 11.65
CA PRO A 52 -7.29 -10.74 10.96
C PRO A 52 -7.69 -10.63 9.49
N GLY A 53 -6.97 -11.32 8.61
CA GLY A 53 -7.21 -11.29 7.17
C GLY A 53 -5.93 -11.10 6.37
N SER A 54 -6.09 -10.73 5.10
CA SER A 54 -4.98 -10.42 4.20
C SER A 54 -4.84 -8.90 4.01
N TYR A 55 -3.70 -8.50 3.44
CA TYR A 55 -3.51 -7.13 2.98
C TYR A 55 -4.45 -6.83 1.80
N SER A 56 -4.78 -5.55 1.62
CA SER A 56 -5.48 -5.09 0.42
C SER A 56 -4.45 -4.70 -0.64
N ALA A 57 -4.64 -5.16 -1.87
CA ALA A 57 -3.82 -4.80 -3.01
C ALA A 57 -4.69 -4.50 -4.23
N VAL A 58 -4.46 -3.33 -4.81
CA VAL A 58 -5.19 -2.81 -5.97
C VAL A 58 -4.18 -2.62 -7.09
N GLN A 59 -4.38 -3.29 -8.22
CA GLN A 59 -3.55 -3.11 -9.40
C GLN A 59 -3.94 -1.80 -10.11
N LEU A 60 -2.94 -0.95 -10.36
CA LEU A 60 -3.11 0.35 -11.00
C LEU A 60 -2.91 0.18 -12.51
N CYS A 61 -3.99 0.31 -13.28
CA CYS A 61 -4.03 -0.11 -14.68
C CYS A 61 -3.70 1.01 -15.69
N SER A 62 -3.38 2.21 -15.23
CA SER A 62 -3.04 3.35 -16.09
C SER A 62 -2.11 4.35 -15.39
N LYS A 63 -1.40 5.17 -16.17
CA LYS A 63 -0.62 6.32 -15.65
C LYS A 63 -1.46 7.22 -14.73
N SER A 64 -2.69 7.51 -15.13
CA SER A 64 -3.62 8.32 -14.33
C SER A 64 -4.04 7.64 -13.02
N ALA A 65 -4.17 6.30 -12.99
CA ALA A 65 -4.44 5.56 -11.77
C ALA A 65 -3.24 5.54 -10.82
N ILE A 66 -2.02 5.51 -11.36
CA ILE A 66 -0.78 5.64 -10.59
C ILE A 66 -0.73 7.00 -9.89
N LEU A 67 -0.91 8.09 -10.63
CA LEU A 67 -0.96 9.45 -10.07
C LEU A 67 -2.02 9.57 -8.99
N ASP A 68 -3.25 9.15 -9.30
CA ASP A 68 -4.40 9.21 -8.40
C ASP A 68 -4.12 8.47 -7.10
N LYS A 69 -3.50 7.28 -7.17
CA LYS A 69 -3.20 6.49 -5.98
C LYS A 69 -2.05 7.05 -5.16
N ILE A 70 -1.01 7.62 -5.80
CA ILE A 70 0.07 8.33 -5.10
C ILE A 70 -0.51 9.55 -4.37
N ALA A 71 -1.31 10.37 -5.05
CA ALA A 71 -1.94 11.53 -4.45
C ALA A 71 -2.92 11.15 -3.33
N TYR A 72 -3.74 10.12 -3.52
CA TYR A 72 -4.60 9.55 -2.46
C TYR A 72 -3.79 9.12 -1.25
N THR A 73 -2.69 8.40 -1.45
CA THR A 73 -1.80 7.91 -0.39
C THR A 73 -1.28 9.07 0.46
N LEU A 74 -0.78 10.12 -0.19
CA LEU A 74 -0.21 11.29 0.47
C LEU A 74 -1.26 12.24 1.07
N ALA A 75 -2.44 12.34 0.46
CA ALA A 75 -3.53 13.16 0.96
C ALA A 75 -4.33 12.48 2.09
N ASN A 76 -4.02 11.23 2.47
CA ASN A 76 -4.82 10.47 3.43
C ASN A 76 -5.03 11.20 4.79
N PRO A 77 -4.01 11.84 5.40
CA PRO A 77 -4.20 12.65 6.60
C PRO A 77 -5.18 13.82 6.43
N VAL A 78 -5.21 14.40 5.22
CA VAL A 78 -6.12 15.50 4.89
C VAL A 78 -7.54 14.99 4.73
N VAL A 79 -7.73 13.93 3.94
CA VAL A 79 -9.04 13.29 3.72
C VAL A 79 -9.64 12.77 5.03
N ALA A 80 -8.81 12.26 5.93
CA ALA A 80 -9.21 11.82 7.27
C ALA A 80 -9.56 12.98 8.22
N GLY A 81 -9.41 14.25 7.80
CA GLY A 81 -9.71 15.41 8.63
C GLY A 81 -8.69 15.68 9.74
N LEU A 82 -7.50 15.07 9.66
CA LEU A 82 -6.49 15.22 10.70
C LEU A 82 -5.73 16.54 10.56
N VAL A 83 -5.40 16.93 9.32
CA VAL A 83 -4.66 18.15 9.01
C VAL A 83 -5.18 18.81 7.73
N PRO A 84 -5.08 20.14 7.55
CA PRO A 84 -5.60 20.81 6.36
C PRO A 84 -4.73 20.61 5.10
N TRP A 85 -3.44 20.30 5.28
CA TRP A 85 -2.47 20.08 4.21
C TRP A 85 -1.55 18.91 4.56
N VAL A 86 -1.08 18.16 3.56
CA VAL A 86 -0.13 17.04 3.78
C VAL A 86 1.16 17.49 4.46
N SER A 87 1.63 18.72 4.18
CA SER A 87 2.79 19.33 4.83
C SER A 87 2.65 19.52 6.34
N HIS A 88 1.43 19.45 6.87
CA HIS A 88 1.17 19.58 8.31
C HIS A 88 1.17 18.21 9.01
N TRP A 89 1.14 17.09 8.26
CA TRP A 89 1.25 15.76 8.85
C TRP A 89 2.68 15.53 9.31
N LYS A 90 2.89 15.26 10.62
CA LYS A 90 4.22 14.99 11.18
C LYS A 90 4.52 13.49 11.35
N GLY A 91 3.59 12.63 10.95
CA GLY A 91 3.83 11.19 10.89
C GLY A 91 4.78 10.84 9.74
N ALA A 92 5.30 9.62 9.73
CA ALA A 92 6.22 9.19 8.69
C ALA A 92 5.50 9.12 7.32
N HIS A 93 6.05 9.76 6.29
CA HIS A 93 5.47 9.77 4.94
C HIS A 93 6.51 10.03 3.84
N SER A 94 6.11 9.84 2.58
CA SER A 94 6.96 10.10 1.40
C SER A 94 6.76 11.46 0.73
N PHE A 95 5.88 12.33 1.23
CA PHE A 95 5.68 13.67 0.68
C PHE A 95 7.00 14.46 0.67
N ARG A 96 7.34 15.06 -0.48
CA ARG A 96 8.60 15.80 -0.75
C ARG A 96 9.90 15.02 -0.58
N MET A 97 9.85 13.69 -0.56
CA MET A 97 11.06 12.90 -0.73
C MET A 97 11.48 12.90 -2.20
N ASP A 98 12.76 13.15 -2.46
CA ASP A 98 13.31 13.04 -3.81
C ASP A 98 13.19 11.62 -4.33
N PHE A 99 12.71 11.51 -5.57
CA PHE A 99 12.76 10.27 -6.34
C PHE A 99 14.18 10.01 -6.82
N ASP A 100 14.46 8.74 -7.05
CA ASP A 100 15.71 8.21 -7.60
C ASP A 100 16.98 8.53 -6.80
N THR A 101 16.79 8.98 -5.56
CA THR A 101 17.84 9.29 -4.61
C THR A 101 17.83 8.25 -3.49
N GLU A 102 19.00 7.65 -3.23
CA GLU A 102 19.14 6.71 -2.13
C GLU A 102 19.21 7.44 -0.79
N ARG A 103 18.53 6.88 0.21
CA ARG A 103 18.49 7.42 1.57
C ARG A 103 18.77 6.31 2.55
N ARG A 104 19.65 6.58 3.51
CA ARG A 104 19.95 5.64 4.59
C ARG A 104 18.81 5.64 5.62
N ALA A 105 18.11 4.53 5.74
CA ALA A 105 17.09 4.29 6.75
C ALA A 105 17.71 3.55 7.93
N LEU A 106 17.70 4.18 9.11
CA LEU A 106 18.22 3.61 10.34
C LEU A 106 17.14 2.79 11.06
N TRP A 107 17.56 1.74 11.76
CA TRP A 107 16.65 1.05 12.65
C TRP A 107 16.31 1.90 13.88
N PRO A 108 15.06 1.84 14.37
CA PRO A 108 14.70 2.50 15.63
C PRO A 108 15.54 1.98 16.79
N ALA A 109 16.08 2.88 17.60
CA ALA A 109 16.96 2.53 18.73
C ALA A 109 16.30 1.57 19.74
N PHE A 110 14.96 1.66 19.91
CA PHE A 110 14.21 0.76 20.79
C PHE A 110 14.19 -0.69 20.30
N LEU A 111 14.61 -0.98 19.06
CA LEU A 111 14.77 -2.32 18.51
C LEU A 111 16.21 -2.84 18.61
N SER A 112 17.10 -2.13 19.32
CA SER A 112 18.46 -2.64 19.57
C SER A 112 18.41 -4.03 20.22
N GLY A 113 19.10 -5.00 19.63
CA GLY A 113 19.10 -6.40 20.08
C GLY A 113 17.91 -7.25 19.61
N PHE A 114 16.92 -6.68 18.90
CA PHE A 114 15.73 -7.40 18.44
C PHE A 114 16.03 -8.48 17.37
N ARG A 115 17.13 -8.33 16.63
CA ARG A 115 17.74 -9.35 15.77
C ARG A 115 19.25 -9.14 15.69
N LYS A 116 20.03 -10.17 16.01
CA LYS A 116 21.51 -10.16 15.90
C LYS A 116 22.03 -10.09 14.45
N SER A 117 21.17 -10.31 13.46
CA SER A 117 21.53 -10.45 12.04
C SER A 117 20.94 -9.37 11.12
N MET A 118 20.40 -8.29 11.68
CA MET A 118 19.90 -7.17 10.87
C MET A 118 21.00 -6.14 10.64
N PRO A 119 21.11 -5.58 9.42
CA PRO A 119 22.09 -4.54 9.14
C PRO A 119 21.75 -3.27 9.92
N GLU A 120 22.75 -2.46 10.28
CA GLU A 120 22.54 -1.22 11.04
C GLU A 120 21.68 -0.18 10.30
N ALA A 121 21.67 -0.27 8.98
CA ALA A 121 20.86 0.57 8.12
C ALA A 121 20.49 -0.16 6.83
N GLU A 122 19.44 0.32 6.18
CA GLU A 122 19.01 -0.11 4.85
C GLU A 122 18.96 1.09 3.92
N MET A 123 19.19 0.87 2.62
CA MET A 123 19.04 1.93 1.62
C MET A 123 17.60 1.93 1.11
N LEU A 124 16.91 3.05 1.34
CA LEU A 124 15.57 3.31 0.86
C LEU A 124 15.64 4.27 -0.33
N ARG A 125 14.96 3.91 -1.41
CA ARG A 125 14.85 4.76 -2.61
C ARG A 125 13.39 4.77 -3.06
N LEU A 126 12.87 5.97 -3.30
CA LEU A 126 11.67 6.11 -4.11
C LEU A 126 12.06 6.02 -5.57
N VAL A 127 11.37 5.19 -6.33
CA VAL A 127 11.63 4.98 -7.76
C VAL A 127 10.56 5.72 -8.55
N THR A 128 10.93 6.48 -9.56
CA THR A 128 9.93 7.08 -10.45
C THR A 128 9.15 5.96 -11.16
N PRO A 129 7.81 5.95 -11.11
CA PRO A 129 7.03 4.91 -11.78
C PRO A 129 7.33 4.89 -13.27
N PRO A 130 7.43 3.70 -13.91
CA PRO A 130 7.82 3.58 -15.32
C PRO A 130 6.93 4.33 -16.33
N SER A 131 5.73 4.74 -15.91
CA SER A 131 4.81 5.54 -16.74
C SER A 131 5.20 7.03 -16.85
N TYR A 132 6.22 7.47 -16.12
CA TYR A 132 6.74 8.83 -16.12
C TYR A 132 8.17 8.84 -16.66
N SER A 133 8.49 9.82 -17.50
CA SER A 133 9.82 9.91 -18.10
C SER A 133 10.84 10.50 -17.13
N THR A 134 10.37 11.37 -16.22
CA THR A 134 11.21 12.01 -15.20
C THR A 134 10.47 12.16 -13.87
N ALA A 135 11.22 12.24 -12.78
CA ALA A 135 10.69 12.58 -11.46
C ALA A 135 9.99 13.95 -11.43
N ALA A 136 10.54 14.94 -12.15
CA ALA A 136 9.98 16.30 -12.21
C ALA A 136 8.57 16.32 -12.82
N GLU A 137 8.35 15.55 -13.89
CA GLU A 137 7.02 15.39 -14.51
C GLU A 137 6.00 14.83 -13.51
N LEU A 138 6.39 13.79 -12.75
CA LEU A 138 5.54 13.21 -11.72
C LEU A 138 5.23 14.21 -10.61
N LEU A 139 6.25 14.90 -10.10
CA LEU A 139 6.10 15.83 -8.98
C LEU A 139 5.18 17.01 -9.33
N ALA A 140 5.32 17.58 -10.53
CA ALA A 140 4.45 18.66 -11.00
C ALA A 140 2.98 18.22 -11.06
N ALA A 141 2.71 17.04 -11.64
CA ALA A 141 1.36 16.49 -11.69
C ALA A 141 0.81 16.13 -10.30
N LEU A 142 1.69 15.70 -9.38
CA LEU A 142 1.33 15.34 -8.02
C LEU A 142 0.97 16.57 -7.18
N ASP A 143 1.71 17.66 -7.32
CA ASP A 143 1.43 18.92 -6.61
C ASP A 143 0.04 19.47 -6.98
N GLU A 144 -0.31 19.45 -8.27
CA GLU A 144 -1.64 19.86 -8.75
C GLU A 144 -2.76 18.99 -8.15
N GLU A 145 -2.60 17.67 -8.19
CA GLU A 145 -3.60 16.72 -7.68
C GLU A 145 -3.73 16.80 -6.14
N LEU A 146 -2.63 17.03 -5.41
CA LEU A 146 -2.65 17.21 -3.95
C LEU A 146 -3.33 18.51 -3.55
N ASP A 147 -3.03 19.61 -4.24
CA ASP A 147 -3.68 20.91 -3.99
C ASP A 147 -5.19 20.85 -4.28
N ALA A 148 -5.58 20.24 -5.41
CA ALA A 148 -6.98 20.04 -5.76
C ALA A 148 -7.74 19.24 -4.68
N ARG A 149 -7.17 18.12 -4.21
CA ARG A 149 -7.76 17.30 -3.14
C ARG A 149 -7.87 18.07 -1.83
N ALA A 150 -6.83 18.79 -1.44
CA ALA A 150 -6.84 19.57 -0.20
C ALA A 150 -7.92 20.67 -0.24
N LYS A 151 -8.07 21.36 -1.37
CA LYS A 151 -9.11 22.37 -1.57
C LYS A 151 -10.53 21.80 -1.47
N VAL A 152 -10.79 20.63 -2.06
CA VAL A 152 -12.09 19.94 -1.95
C VAL A 152 -12.42 19.63 -0.49
N VAL A 153 -11.49 19.03 0.25
CA VAL A 153 -11.70 18.68 1.66
C VAL A 153 -11.89 19.94 2.51
N GLN A 154 -11.09 20.99 2.30
CA GLN A 154 -11.23 22.25 3.01
C GLN A 154 -12.58 22.93 2.75
N ALA A 155 -13.04 22.93 1.50
CA ALA A 155 -14.35 23.45 1.15
C ALA A 155 -15.48 22.67 1.84
N GLN A 156 -15.37 21.33 1.89
CA GLN A 156 -16.31 20.48 2.61
C GLN A 156 -16.31 20.79 4.12
N PHE A 157 -15.14 20.86 4.76
CA PHE A 157 -15.02 21.18 6.19
C PHE A 157 -15.61 22.56 6.51
N LYS A 158 -15.37 23.55 5.64
CA LYS A 158 -15.96 24.89 5.77
C LYS A 158 -17.48 24.86 5.66
N ALA A 159 -18.04 24.15 4.68
CA ALA A 159 -19.48 24.02 4.49
C ALA A 159 -20.15 23.31 5.69
N GLU A 160 -19.51 22.28 6.22
CA GLU A 160 -19.98 21.50 7.37
C GLU A 160 -19.65 22.16 8.73
N ARG A 161 -18.97 23.33 8.73
CA ARG A 161 -18.46 24.02 9.93
C ARG A 161 -17.62 23.13 10.85
N ARG A 162 -16.89 22.18 10.26
CA ARG A 162 -15.98 21.27 10.94
C ARG A 162 -14.58 21.87 11.03
N ARG A 163 -13.82 21.41 12.02
CA ARG A 163 -12.40 21.73 12.18
C ARG A 163 -11.57 20.49 11.93
N PHE A 164 -10.38 20.68 11.37
CA PHE A 164 -9.36 19.64 11.34
C PHE A 164 -8.89 19.37 12.77
N LEU A 165 -8.53 18.12 13.06
CA LEU A 165 -8.13 17.70 14.40
C LEU A 165 -6.85 18.41 14.88
N GLY A 166 -5.84 18.51 14.01
CA GLY A 166 -4.53 19.08 14.31
C GLY A 166 -3.56 18.05 14.91
N MET A 167 -2.26 18.27 14.70
CA MET A 167 -1.21 17.32 15.12
C MET A 167 -1.12 17.13 16.63
N ASP A 168 -1.36 18.17 17.42
CA ASP A 168 -1.27 18.07 18.88
C ASP A 168 -2.33 17.11 19.43
N ALA A 169 -3.55 17.20 18.91
CA ALA A 169 -4.63 16.29 19.25
C ALA A 169 -4.42 14.88 18.67
N VAL A 170 -3.81 14.74 17.49
CA VAL A 170 -3.39 13.43 16.95
C VAL A 170 -2.38 12.74 17.89
N TRP A 171 -1.38 13.47 18.38
CA TRP A 171 -0.37 12.93 19.30
C TRP A 171 -0.91 12.62 20.69
N ALA A 172 -1.94 13.33 21.12
CA ALA A 172 -2.60 13.07 22.40
C ALA A 172 -3.48 11.81 22.40
N GLN A 173 -3.78 11.22 21.24
CA GLN A 173 -4.56 9.98 21.15
C GLN A 173 -3.80 8.82 21.78
N SER A 174 -4.53 7.97 22.50
CA SER A 174 -3.96 6.69 22.93
C SER A 174 -3.82 5.78 21.72
N TRP A 175 -2.73 5.02 21.69
CA TRP A 175 -2.53 3.98 20.67
C TRP A 175 -3.58 2.85 20.75
N THR A 176 -4.31 2.75 21.86
CA THR A 176 -5.44 1.82 22.04
C THR A 176 -6.77 2.38 21.57
N ASP A 177 -6.83 3.66 21.19
CA ASP A 177 -8.07 4.28 20.77
C ASP A 177 -8.53 3.71 19.44
N SER A 178 -9.84 3.56 19.31
CA SER A 178 -10.51 3.17 18.07
C SER A 178 -11.70 4.08 17.82
N PRO A 179 -12.05 4.35 16.55
CA PRO A 179 -13.28 5.07 16.24
C PRO A 179 -14.49 4.44 16.92
N SER A 180 -15.36 5.27 17.51
CA SER A 180 -16.60 4.80 18.15
C SER A 180 -17.68 4.37 17.14
N VAL A 181 -17.53 4.77 15.88
CA VAL A 181 -18.43 4.42 14.78
C VAL A 181 -17.68 3.48 13.85
N GLU A 182 -18.27 2.30 13.60
CA GLU A 182 -17.74 1.37 12.61
C GLU A 182 -17.88 1.98 11.20
N GLU A 183 -16.78 1.98 10.46
CA GLU A 183 -16.78 2.49 9.10
C GLU A 183 -17.72 1.64 8.23
N ARG A 184 -18.70 2.29 7.59
CA ARG A 184 -19.62 1.61 6.68
C ARG A 184 -18.83 1.03 5.52
N SER A 185 -18.63 -0.28 5.53
CA SER A 185 -18.06 -0.99 4.39
C SER A 185 -18.99 -0.84 3.20
N SER A 186 -18.45 -0.36 2.08
CA SER A 186 -19.18 -0.33 0.80
C SER A 186 -19.47 -1.75 0.24
N GLY A 187 -18.95 -2.79 0.90
CA GLY A 187 -18.99 -4.18 0.41
C GLY A 187 -18.07 -4.43 -0.79
N ILE A 188 -17.43 -3.38 -1.32
CA ILE A 188 -16.59 -3.45 -2.52
C ILE A 188 -15.12 -3.48 -2.09
N SER A 189 -14.43 -4.60 -2.38
CA SER A 189 -12.98 -4.70 -2.31
C SER A 189 -12.41 -4.63 -3.73
N PRO A 190 -12.02 -3.44 -4.22
CA PRO A 190 -11.58 -3.28 -5.60
C PRO A 190 -10.24 -4.01 -5.81
N ARG A 191 -10.14 -4.76 -6.91
CA ARG A 191 -8.89 -5.40 -7.34
C ARG A 191 -8.09 -4.55 -8.31
N PHE A 192 -8.77 -3.69 -9.06
CA PHE A 192 -8.21 -2.88 -10.14
C PHE A 192 -8.65 -1.43 -9.97
N ALA A 193 -7.78 -0.50 -10.34
CA ALA A 193 -8.10 0.93 -10.41
C ALA A 193 -7.69 1.50 -11.78
N ALA A 194 -8.63 2.20 -12.40
CA ALA A 194 -8.43 3.01 -13.59
C ALA A 194 -9.49 4.12 -13.62
N LYS A 195 -9.12 5.33 -14.08
CA LYS A 195 -10.10 6.39 -14.37
C LYS A 195 -10.94 6.08 -15.61
N ASP A 196 -10.35 5.38 -16.59
CA ASP A 196 -11.04 4.94 -17.82
C ASP A 196 -11.84 3.64 -17.58
N PRO A 197 -13.18 3.65 -17.74
CA PRO A 197 -14.00 2.46 -17.59
C PRO A 197 -13.66 1.31 -18.56
N GLY A 198 -13.17 1.62 -19.76
CA GLY A 198 -12.73 0.64 -20.75
C GLY A 198 -11.51 -0.15 -20.29
N ILE A 199 -10.50 0.54 -19.74
CA ILE A 199 -9.32 -0.08 -19.13
C ILE A 199 -9.73 -0.96 -17.96
N LEU A 200 -10.61 -0.46 -17.08
CA LEU A 200 -11.09 -1.21 -15.93
C LEU A 200 -11.84 -2.48 -16.35
N ARG A 201 -12.76 -2.38 -17.32
CA ARG A 201 -13.49 -3.53 -17.86
C ARG A 201 -12.55 -4.55 -18.48
N ARG A 202 -11.51 -4.12 -19.20
CA ARG A 202 -10.50 -5.02 -19.78
C ARG A 202 -9.75 -5.79 -18.69
N ALA A 203 -9.22 -5.10 -17.68
CA ALA A 203 -8.49 -5.74 -16.58
C ALA A 203 -9.37 -6.76 -15.82
N ILE A 204 -10.64 -6.45 -15.60
CA ILE A 204 -11.59 -7.38 -14.98
C ILE A 204 -11.82 -8.62 -15.85
N ARG A 205 -11.94 -8.47 -17.17
CA ARG A 205 -12.12 -9.61 -18.09
C ARG A 205 -10.88 -10.52 -18.09
N GLU A 206 -9.69 -9.93 -18.22
CA GLU A 206 -8.42 -10.66 -18.19
C GLU A 206 -8.25 -11.44 -16.88
N TRP A 207 -8.58 -10.82 -15.75
CA TRP A 207 -8.55 -11.49 -14.46
C TRP A 207 -9.54 -12.65 -14.33
N ARG A 208 -10.76 -12.51 -14.88
CA ARG A 208 -11.75 -13.60 -14.89
C ARG A 208 -11.26 -14.77 -15.74
N ALA A 209 -10.65 -14.50 -16.89
CA ALA A 209 -10.04 -15.53 -17.74
C ALA A 209 -8.90 -16.23 -17.00
N TRP A 210 -7.98 -15.46 -16.39
CA TRP A 210 -6.90 -15.99 -15.56
C TRP A 210 -7.42 -16.87 -14.42
N LEU A 211 -8.48 -16.43 -13.71
CA LEU A 211 -9.07 -17.18 -12.61
C LEU A 211 -9.70 -18.49 -13.07
N SER A 212 -10.32 -18.50 -14.25
CA SER A 212 -10.84 -19.72 -14.86
C SER A 212 -9.72 -20.71 -15.17
N ALA A 213 -8.64 -20.25 -15.83
CA ALA A 213 -7.47 -21.06 -16.13
C ALA A 213 -6.80 -21.61 -14.86
N TYR A 214 -6.64 -20.77 -13.83
CA TYR A 214 -6.12 -21.18 -12.53
C TYR A 214 -6.97 -22.28 -11.87
N ARG A 215 -8.31 -22.17 -11.95
CA ARG A 215 -9.22 -23.17 -11.38
C ARG A 215 -9.14 -24.51 -12.10
N LEU A 216 -9.03 -24.49 -13.43
CA LEU A 216 -8.86 -25.71 -14.23
C LEU A 216 -7.53 -26.40 -13.90
N ALA A 217 -6.42 -25.66 -13.87
CA ALA A 217 -5.12 -26.19 -13.48
C ALA A 217 -5.13 -26.76 -12.05
N LEU A 218 -5.78 -26.05 -11.10
CA LEU A 218 -5.91 -26.52 -9.73
C LEU A 218 -6.77 -27.79 -9.61
N ALA A 219 -7.82 -27.94 -10.42
CA ALA A 219 -8.63 -29.15 -10.46
C ALA A 219 -7.81 -30.35 -10.97
N ALA A 220 -7.15 -30.19 -12.11
CA ALA A 220 -6.27 -31.23 -12.68
C ALA A 220 -5.15 -31.64 -11.70
N PHE A 221 -4.54 -30.66 -11.02
CA PHE A 221 -3.52 -30.92 -10.00
C PHE A 221 -4.06 -31.72 -8.81
N ARG A 222 -5.30 -31.46 -8.39
CA ARG A 222 -5.98 -32.20 -7.31
C ARG A 222 -6.36 -33.62 -7.72
N GLU A 223 -6.63 -33.84 -9.01
CA GLU A 223 -6.93 -35.15 -9.59
C GLU A 223 -5.67 -35.99 -9.86
N GLY A 224 -4.48 -35.43 -9.67
CA GLY A 224 -3.21 -36.15 -9.73
C GLY A 224 -2.28 -35.73 -10.88
N THR A 225 -2.73 -34.83 -11.76
CA THR A 225 -1.92 -34.29 -12.87
C THR A 225 -0.93 -33.27 -12.33
N ARG A 226 0.25 -33.72 -11.88
CA ARG A 226 1.24 -32.88 -11.18
C ARG A 226 2.00 -31.90 -12.08
N ASP A 227 2.02 -32.18 -13.38
CA ASP A 227 2.60 -31.36 -14.44
C ASP A 227 1.61 -30.37 -15.05
N ALA A 228 0.38 -30.27 -14.52
CA ALA A 228 -0.60 -29.28 -14.95
C ALA A 228 0.01 -27.87 -14.89
N GLU A 229 0.01 -27.18 -16.04
CA GLU A 229 0.53 -25.82 -16.15
C GLU A 229 -0.45 -24.81 -15.56
N PHE A 230 0.04 -24.01 -14.61
CA PHE A 230 -0.72 -22.90 -14.02
C PHE A 230 -0.49 -21.61 -14.79
N PRO A 231 -1.49 -20.70 -14.86
CA PRO A 231 -1.32 -19.44 -15.57
C PRO A 231 -0.28 -18.54 -14.91
N ALA A 232 0.41 -17.73 -15.72
CA ALA A 232 1.44 -16.78 -15.30
C ALA A 232 0.96 -15.89 -14.14
N GLY A 233 1.83 -15.66 -13.13
CA GLY A 233 1.45 -14.94 -11.91
C GLY A 233 0.84 -15.81 -10.80
N THR A 234 0.75 -17.13 -11.00
CA THR A 234 0.42 -18.08 -9.93
C THR A 234 1.54 -18.15 -8.89
N TYR A 235 1.30 -17.55 -7.71
CA TYR A 235 2.30 -17.49 -6.64
C TYR A 235 2.26 -18.69 -5.69
N LEU A 236 1.15 -18.90 -4.97
CA LEU A 236 1.14 -19.83 -3.83
C LEU A 236 1.41 -21.27 -4.24
N MET A 237 0.82 -21.71 -5.35
CA MET A 237 1.05 -23.06 -5.86
C MET A 237 2.50 -23.26 -6.30
N LYS A 238 3.11 -22.24 -6.90
CA LYS A 238 4.53 -22.28 -7.27
C LYS A 238 5.42 -22.39 -6.03
N VAL A 239 5.23 -21.52 -5.05
CA VAL A 239 6.09 -21.48 -3.86
C VAL A 239 5.92 -22.73 -2.99
N ARG A 240 4.72 -23.28 -2.87
CA ARG A 240 4.43 -24.38 -1.95
C ARG A 240 4.60 -25.77 -2.56
N PHE A 241 4.34 -25.91 -3.85
CA PHE A 241 4.29 -27.22 -4.53
C PHE A 241 5.14 -27.28 -5.79
N ASP A 242 5.89 -26.22 -6.10
CA ASP A 242 6.77 -26.11 -7.26
C ASP A 242 6.12 -26.42 -8.61
N VAL A 243 4.83 -26.09 -8.77
CA VAL A 243 4.08 -26.35 -10.01
C VAL A 243 4.71 -25.65 -11.22
N VAL A 244 4.43 -26.17 -12.41
CA VAL A 244 4.76 -25.50 -13.68
C VAL A 244 3.88 -24.25 -13.83
N VAL A 245 4.48 -23.13 -14.22
CA VAL A 245 3.78 -21.85 -14.42
C VAL A 245 4.16 -21.30 -15.79
N ALA A 246 3.17 -20.91 -16.57
CA ALA A 246 3.37 -20.30 -17.88
C ALA A 246 4.23 -19.01 -17.78
N THR A 247 5.07 -18.76 -18.78
CA THR A 247 5.84 -17.53 -18.91
C THR A 247 4.94 -16.34 -19.29
N GLN A 248 5.30 -15.14 -18.82
CA GLN A 248 4.61 -13.88 -19.18
C GLN A 248 4.97 -13.41 -20.59
#